data_AF-A0A955VPR8-F1
#
_entry.id   AF-A0A955VPR8-F1
#
_cell.length_a   1.000
_cell.length_b   1.000
_cell.length_c   1.000
_cell.angle_alpha   90.00
_cell.angle_beta   90.00
_cell.angle_gamma   90.00
#
_symmetry.space_group_name_H-M   'P 1'
#
loop_
_entity.id
_entity.type
_entity.pdbx_description
1 polymer ?
#
loop_
_entity_poly.entity_id
_entity_poly.type
_entity_poly.pdbx_seq_one_letter_code
_entity_poly.pdbx_strand_id
1 'polypeptide(L)'
;AADLAALRKAKPKLAESIDFVRKAGEQHLILTEVEKRLDCDDHNHPRYKHKPGELDQGLRLALRRFQRKHKIYEHTNLRGETMKMLGMPPVQTNFLDLERAMTERVVGATGVLEDGTFPGKKVPTYTGADGKEHPLRNLVKEFTDAAMTQIGIDTPEKALAFMKRRQPHDFRWLVAAVRFPPKPEYYLPHMELEVEIDRGDVFYDPPWTEEGDKRKQYRKRLPKYSLYTTYRDQKIRLVYWPTTIGGWRAEVAKNGYEYYAYKQSYVGDRIIKQIIAGPTWVPPETTPLGALAKRRYINGKSQGVVNYGEMGPGYLSAYGLVAGYFTTRNGGDQGIRVHGSSDYMSILSPERYSHGCHRLMNHHAVRLYGHILRHRKLTVDGDIEMNHNRQFYWEGEVYHVRLPSRGFRYTLDPPLPVTVLEGNLRGGRRKPIEGLVKIPDKRYPKDEEEEGDGEDAPPGSQPAAPINPDLRPAAPAPALPAPTTRKDKDA
;
A
#
# COMPACT_ATOMS: atom_id res chain seq x y z
N ALA A 1 18.98 -34.36 24.87
CA ALA A 1 19.52 -34.78 23.56
C ALA A 1 20.10 -36.20 23.58
N ALA A 2 20.89 -36.60 24.59
CA ALA A 2 21.52 -37.92 24.68
C ALA A 2 20.53 -39.12 24.70
N ASP A 3 19.31 -38.92 25.20
CA ASP A 3 18.30 -39.98 25.35
C ASP A 3 17.53 -40.30 24.05
N LEU A 4 17.20 -39.28 23.24
CA LEU A 4 16.42 -39.47 22.01
C LEU A 4 17.19 -40.22 20.92
N ALA A 5 18.50 -40.03 20.83
CA ALA A 5 19.35 -40.74 19.86
C ALA A 5 19.49 -42.23 20.23
N ALA A 6 19.63 -42.54 21.53
CA ALA A 6 19.64 -43.91 22.02
C ALA A 6 18.27 -44.58 21.85
N LEU A 7 17.18 -43.86 22.15
CA LEU A 7 15.80 -44.33 21.95
C LEU A 7 15.49 -44.60 20.48
N ARG A 8 15.99 -43.77 19.56
CA ARG A 8 15.85 -44.00 18.11
C ARG A 8 16.52 -45.29 17.67
N LYS A 9 17.72 -45.56 18.18
CA LYS A 9 18.47 -46.80 17.90
C LYS A 9 17.76 -48.04 18.49
N ALA A 10 17.20 -47.90 19.69
CA ALA A 10 16.51 -48.99 20.38
C ALA A 10 15.09 -49.27 19.86
N LYS A 11 14.38 -48.27 19.32
CA LYS A 11 13.00 -48.40 18.81
C LYS A 11 12.84 -47.75 17.42
N PRO A 12 13.31 -48.40 16.34
CA PRO A 12 13.26 -47.83 14.98
C PRO A 12 11.86 -47.46 14.49
N LYS A 13 10.82 -48.19 14.93
CA LYS A 13 9.42 -47.90 14.60
C LYS A 13 8.91 -46.54 15.13
N LEU A 14 9.60 -45.94 16.10
CA LEU A 14 9.28 -44.62 16.67
C LEU A 14 10.16 -43.50 16.10
N ALA A 15 10.99 -43.77 15.10
CA ALA A 15 11.96 -42.80 14.59
C ALA A 15 11.32 -41.48 14.14
N GLU A 16 10.18 -41.54 13.45
CA GLU A 16 9.44 -40.34 13.02
C GLU A 16 8.91 -39.52 14.20
N SER A 17 8.34 -40.18 15.21
CA SER A 17 7.84 -39.51 16.42
C SER A 17 8.98 -38.89 17.23
N ILE A 18 10.13 -39.56 17.31
CA ILE A 18 11.34 -39.05 17.97
C ILE A 18 11.88 -37.83 17.22
N ASP A 19 11.92 -37.88 15.88
CA ASP A 19 12.30 -36.73 15.05
C ASP A 19 11.33 -35.55 15.21
N PHE A 20 10.03 -35.83 15.29
CA PHE A 20 9.02 -34.83 15.56
C PHE A 20 9.25 -34.15 16.91
N VAL A 21 9.42 -34.93 17.99
CA VAL A 21 9.68 -34.40 19.34
C VAL A 21 10.98 -33.59 19.38
N ARG A 22 12.04 -34.07 18.74
CA ARG A 22 13.31 -33.32 18.65
C ARG A 22 13.12 -31.98 17.95
N LYS A 23 12.47 -31.98 16.77
CA LYS A 23 12.18 -30.74 16.02
C LYS A 23 11.27 -29.79 16.80
N ALA A 24 10.26 -30.31 17.49
CA ALA A 24 9.38 -29.51 18.33
C ALA A 24 10.15 -28.88 19.51
N GLY A 25 11.07 -29.62 20.14
CA GLY A 25 11.95 -29.08 21.17
C GLY A 25 12.89 -27.98 20.66
N GLU A 26 13.49 -28.17 19.49
CA GLU A 26 14.31 -27.14 18.83
C GLU A 26 13.49 -25.88 18.49
N GLN A 27 12.28 -26.06 17.94
CA GLN A 27 11.37 -24.95 17.65
C GLN A 27 10.97 -24.19 18.91
N HIS A 28 10.67 -24.89 20.00
CA HIS A 28 10.31 -24.29 21.28
C HIS A 28 11.43 -23.38 21.83
N LEU A 29 12.69 -23.82 21.73
CA LEU A 29 13.84 -23.01 22.12
C LEU A 29 14.00 -21.76 21.24
N ILE A 30 13.83 -21.90 19.93
CA ILE A 30 13.91 -20.76 19.00
C ILE A 30 12.79 -19.75 19.29
N LEU A 31 11.55 -20.21 19.50
CA LEU A 31 10.42 -19.34 19.78
C LEU A 31 10.59 -18.59 21.10
N THR A 32 11.13 -19.25 22.13
CA THR A 32 11.50 -18.60 23.39
C THR A 32 12.50 -17.44 23.19
N GLU A 33 13.50 -17.60 22.31
CA GLU A 33 14.44 -16.49 22.00
C GLU A 33 13.79 -15.37 21.18
N VAL A 34 12.88 -15.73 20.26
CA VAL A 34 12.08 -14.73 19.53
C VAL A 34 11.21 -13.92 20.48
N GLU A 35 10.57 -14.56 21.47
CA GLU A 35 9.77 -13.90 22.50
C GLU A 35 10.58 -12.88 23.28
N LYS A 36 11.75 -13.28 23.81
CA LYS A 36 12.66 -12.38 24.53
C LYS A 36 13.00 -11.15 23.70
N ARG A 37 13.26 -11.32 22.40
CA ARG A 37 13.52 -10.20 21.50
C ARG A 37 12.30 -9.29 21.35
N LEU A 38 11.13 -9.87 21.11
CA LEU A 38 9.89 -9.08 20.95
C LEU A 38 9.51 -8.33 22.22
N ASP A 39 9.78 -8.90 23.40
CA ASP A 39 9.64 -8.21 24.69
C ASP A 39 10.63 -7.05 24.81
N CYS A 40 11.91 -7.29 24.48
CA CYS A 40 12.96 -6.26 24.54
C CYS A 40 12.65 -5.03 23.67
N ASP A 41 12.03 -5.24 22.50
CA ASP A 41 11.64 -4.18 21.56
C ASP A 41 10.20 -3.65 21.78
N ASP A 42 9.54 -3.99 22.89
CA ASP A 42 8.18 -3.56 23.28
C ASP A 42 7.11 -3.88 22.23
N HIS A 43 7.20 -5.07 21.63
CA HIS A 43 6.24 -5.57 20.66
C HIS A 43 5.14 -6.43 21.25
N ASN A 44 5.39 -7.05 22.41
CA ASN A 44 4.34 -7.66 23.19
C ASN A 44 3.41 -6.60 23.80
N HIS A 45 2.20 -7.03 24.17
CA HIS A 45 1.19 -6.16 24.77
C HIS A 45 0.44 -6.98 25.81
N PRO A 46 0.01 -6.42 26.95
CA PRO A 46 -0.70 -7.17 28.00
C PRO A 46 -1.98 -7.90 27.56
N ARG A 47 -2.50 -7.59 26.36
CA ARG A 47 -3.69 -8.22 25.76
C ARG A 47 -3.36 -9.40 24.86
N TYR A 48 -2.09 -9.56 24.48
CA TYR A 48 -1.64 -10.67 23.65
C TYR A 48 -1.40 -11.86 24.59
N LYS A 49 -2.43 -12.69 24.73
CA LYS A 49 -2.31 -13.93 25.49
C LYS A 49 -1.49 -14.92 24.69
N HIS A 50 -0.38 -15.35 25.26
CA HIS A 50 0.58 -16.20 24.59
C HIS A 50 1.19 -17.20 25.57
N LYS A 51 1.42 -18.44 25.11
CA LYS A 51 2.14 -19.49 25.85
C LYS A 51 3.59 -19.55 25.41
N PRO A 52 4.57 -19.51 26.35
CA PRO A 52 5.99 -19.52 25.99
C PRO A 52 6.38 -20.67 25.07
N GLY A 53 7.16 -20.35 24.04
CA GLY A 53 7.67 -21.26 23.02
C GLY A 53 6.62 -21.85 22.08
N GLU A 54 5.45 -21.22 21.93
CA GLU A 54 4.39 -21.60 20.99
C GLU A 54 4.05 -20.49 19.98
N LEU A 55 3.96 -20.80 18.68
CA LEU A 55 3.55 -19.82 17.67
C LEU A 55 2.02 -19.66 17.62
N ASP A 56 1.45 -19.18 18.72
CA ASP A 56 0.02 -18.91 18.87
C ASP A 56 -0.39 -17.53 18.34
N GLN A 57 -1.65 -17.16 18.56
CA GLN A 57 -2.19 -15.89 18.08
C GLN A 57 -1.56 -14.67 18.78
N GLY A 58 -1.19 -14.77 20.06
CA GLY A 58 -0.56 -13.68 20.80
C GLY A 58 0.81 -13.36 20.23
N LEU A 59 1.65 -14.38 20.04
CA LEU A 59 2.99 -14.21 19.44
C LEU A 59 2.89 -13.70 17.99
N ARG A 60 1.93 -14.20 17.20
CA ARG A 60 1.69 -13.68 15.83
C ARG A 60 1.32 -12.20 15.81
N LEU A 61 0.58 -11.69 16.81
CA LEU A 61 0.26 -10.26 16.89
C LEU A 61 1.49 -9.42 17.24
N ALA A 62 2.35 -9.91 18.13
CA ALA A 62 3.63 -9.28 18.45
C ALA A 62 4.58 -9.27 17.23
N LEU A 63 4.73 -10.41 16.56
CA LEU A 63 5.48 -10.51 15.30
C LEU A 63 4.94 -9.56 14.23
N ARG A 64 3.62 -9.38 14.15
CA ARG A 64 3.02 -8.41 13.22
C ARG A 64 3.47 -6.98 13.53
N ARG A 65 3.56 -6.59 14.80
CA ARG A 65 4.06 -5.26 15.20
C ARG A 65 5.53 -5.09 14.82
N PHE A 66 6.37 -6.09 15.13
CA PHE A 66 7.78 -6.12 14.74
C PHE A 66 7.96 -5.98 13.23
N GLN A 67 7.28 -6.84 12.45
CA GLN A 67 7.34 -6.81 10.99
C GLN A 67 6.88 -5.46 10.42
N ARG A 68 5.82 -4.85 10.98
CA ARG A 68 5.36 -3.52 10.57
C ARG A 68 6.38 -2.43 10.86
N LYS A 69 6.97 -2.42 12.07
CA LYS A 69 8.04 -1.48 12.46
C LYS A 69 9.16 -1.53 11.42
N HIS A 70 9.61 -2.74 11.08
CA HIS A 70 10.75 -2.99 10.20
C HIS A 70 10.42 -3.12 8.69
N LYS A 71 9.21 -2.78 8.24
CA LYS A 71 8.75 -2.95 6.84
C LYS A 71 8.97 -4.36 6.25
N ILE A 72 8.81 -5.40 7.07
CA ILE A 72 8.88 -6.81 6.64
C ILE A 72 7.50 -7.31 6.21
N TYR A 73 7.46 -8.06 5.11
CA TYR A 73 6.23 -8.41 4.40
C TYR A 73 5.99 -9.92 4.34
N GLU A 74 6.03 -10.58 5.51
CA GLU A 74 5.99 -12.05 5.63
C GLU A 74 4.78 -12.61 6.40
N HIS A 75 3.71 -11.82 6.59
CA HIS A 75 2.43 -12.28 7.17
C HIS A 75 2.53 -13.03 8.50
N THR A 76 3.29 -12.51 9.48
CA THR A 76 3.51 -13.15 10.79
C THR A 76 4.24 -14.50 10.74
N ASN A 77 4.78 -14.88 9.57
CA ASN A 77 5.63 -16.06 9.44
C ASN A 77 7.06 -15.71 9.82
N LEU A 78 7.76 -16.67 10.42
CA LEU A 78 9.20 -16.62 10.72
C LEU A 78 10.01 -17.07 9.50
N ARG A 79 9.96 -16.29 8.43
CA ARG A 79 10.72 -16.53 7.18
C ARG A 79 12.05 -15.76 7.21
N GLY A 80 12.79 -15.82 6.10
CA GLY A 80 14.18 -15.36 6.01
C GLY A 80 14.38 -13.93 6.49
N GLU A 81 13.56 -12.97 6.04
CA GLU A 81 13.76 -11.56 6.43
C GLU A 81 13.37 -11.31 7.89
N THR A 82 12.29 -11.94 8.37
CA THR A 82 11.90 -11.84 9.80
C THR A 82 12.98 -12.43 10.71
N MET A 83 13.49 -13.63 10.39
CA MET A 83 14.53 -14.28 11.19
C MET A 83 15.85 -13.52 11.13
N LYS A 84 16.22 -12.99 9.97
CA LYS A 84 17.40 -12.12 9.80
C LYS A 84 17.32 -10.89 10.70
N MET A 85 16.19 -10.17 10.66
CA MET A 85 16.00 -8.97 11.48
C MET A 85 15.91 -9.27 12.98
N LEU A 86 15.27 -10.37 13.39
CA LEU A 86 15.25 -10.82 14.80
C LEU A 86 16.65 -11.15 15.31
N GLY A 87 17.51 -11.70 14.46
CA GLY A 87 18.90 -12.03 14.78
C GLY A 87 19.86 -10.84 14.82
N MET A 88 19.49 -9.67 14.31
CA MET A 88 20.33 -8.46 14.37
C MET A 88 20.24 -7.79 15.74
N PRO A 89 21.32 -7.25 16.32
CA PRO A 89 21.26 -6.48 17.56
C PRO A 89 20.22 -5.33 17.53
N PRO A 90 19.50 -5.03 18.63
CA PRO A 90 18.49 -3.96 18.67
C PRO A 90 19.00 -2.59 18.21
N VAL A 91 20.26 -2.26 18.51
CA VAL A 91 20.88 -1.00 18.06
C VAL A 91 20.93 -0.91 16.53
N GLN A 92 21.16 -2.04 15.84
CA GLN A 92 21.18 -2.07 14.38
C GLN A 92 19.77 -1.98 13.80
N THR A 93 18.80 -2.72 14.34
CA THR A 93 17.42 -2.66 13.83
C THR A 93 16.78 -1.28 14.05
N ASN A 94 17.04 -0.65 15.20
CA ASN A 94 16.58 0.72 15.46
C ASN A 94 17.31 1.74 14.56
N PHE A 95 18.58 1.52 14.23
CA PHE A 95 19.30 2.35 13.27
C PHE A 95 18.69 2.27 11.86
N LEU A 96 18.34 1.08 11.38
CA LEU A 96 17.63 0.92 10.10
C LEU A 96 16.27 1.63 10.09
N ASP A 97 15.59 1.70 11.25
CA ASP A 97 14.34 2.44 11.38
C ASP A 97 14.54 3.94 11.29
N LEU A 98 15.59 4.46 11.94
CA LEU A 98 16.02 5.85 11.83
C LEU A 98 16.38 6.19 10.39
N GLU A 99 17.18 5.35 9.71
CA GLU A 99 17.54 5.53 8.31
C GLU A 99 16.28 5.68 7.45
N ARG A 100 15.29 4.81 7.60
CA ARG A 100 14.02 4.91 6.85
C ARG A 100 13.26 6.21 7.14
N ALA A 101 13.21 6.65 8.39
CA ALA A 101 12.58 7.92 8.74
C ALA A 101 13.32 9.11 8.12
N MET A 102 14.66 9.09 8.14
CA MET A 102 15.51 10.08 7.49
C MET A 102 15.33 10.07 5.97
N THR A 103 15.23 8.89 5.35
CA THR A 103 14.96 8.76 3.91
C THR A 103 13.67 9.47 3.52
N GLU A 104 12.55 9.25 4.22
CA GLU A 104 11.30 9.92 3.86
C GLU A 104 11.37 11.44 4.06
N ARG A 105 12.11 11.93 5.06
CA ARG A 105 12.34 13.37 5.27
C ARG A 105 13.19 13.98 4.17
N VAL A 106 14.28 13.31 3.80
CA VAL A 106 15.17 13.74 2.72
C VAL A 106 14.45 13.75 1.39
N VAL A 107 13.76 12.67 1.03
CA VAL A 107 12.96 12.60 -0.20
C VAL A 107 11.86 13.66 -0.21
N GLY A 108 11.16 13.86 0.91
CA GLY A 108 10.15 14.90 1.05
C GLY A 108 10.73 16.31 0.89
N ALA A 109 11.95 16.57 1.32
CA ALA A 109 12.60 17.87 1.15
C ALA A 109 13.10 18.08 -0.28
N THR A 110 13.73 17.07 -0.88
CA THR A 110 14.49 17.21 -2.12
C THR A 110 13.69 16.88 -3.37
N GLY A 111 12.65 16.06 -3.25
CA GLY A 111 11.85 15.56 -4.37
C GLY A 111 12.56 14.54 -5.25
N VAL A 112 13.65 13.90 -4.79
CA VAL A 112 14.31 12.83 -5.56
C VAL A 112 13.53 11.52 -5.50
N LEU A 113 13.60 10.68 -6.54
CA LEU A 113 12.81 9.44 -6.64
C LEU A 113 13.62 8.16 -6.79
N GLU A 114 14.80 8.23 -7.40
CA GLU A 114 15.60 7.08 -7.81
C GLU A 114 16.09 6.33 -6.58
N ASP A 115 15.46 5.19 -6.31
CA ASP A 115 15.74 4.30 -5.18
C ASP A 115 16.64 3.12 -5.57
N GLY A 116 17.20 3.17 -6.78
CA GLY A 116 18.03 2.11 -7.34
C GLY A 116 17.25 0.92 -7.88
N THR A 117 15.92 1.02 -8.02
CA THR A 117 15.12 -0.04 -8.66
C THR A 117 15.15 0.07 -10.19
N PHE A 118 15.52 -1.02 -10.86
CA PHE A 118 15.51 -1.16 -12.33
C PHE A 118 15.37 -2.65 -12.71
N PRO A 119 15.00 -2.96 -13.96
CA PRO A 119 14.91 -4.34 -14.44
C PRO A 119 16.31 -4.92 -14.67
N GLY A 120 16.49 -6.19 -14.32
CA GLY A 120 17.75 -6.89 -14.55
C GLY A 120 18.83 -6.52 -13.52
N LYS A 121 20.08 -6.91 -13.82
CA LYS A 121 21.22 -6.78 -12.90
C LYS A 121 22.16 -5.62 -13.24
N LYS A 122 22.16 -5.16 -14.49
CA LYS A 122 23.04 -4.08 -14.95
C LYS A 122 22.37 -2.73 -14.69
N VAL A 123 23.09 -1.81 -14.04
CA VAL A 123 22.64 -0.44 -13.83
C VAL A 123 22.47 0.23 -15.21
N PRO A 124 21.29 0.80 -15.52
CA PRO A 124 21.09 1.56 -16.75
C PRO A 124 22.01 2.78 -16.82
N THR A 125 22.37 3.18 -18.03
CA THR A 125 23.15 4.40 -18.30
C THR A 125 22.31 5.40 -19.10
N TYR A 126 22.70 6.67 -19.09
CA TYR A 126 22.17 7.73 -19.96
C TYR A 126 23.30 8.61 -20.47
N THR A 127 23.17 9.17 -21.66
CA THR A 127 24.14 10.11 -22.23
C THR A 127 23.90 11.51 -21.65
N GLY A 128 24.91 12.04 -20.96
CA GLY A 128 24.88 13.34 -20.30
C GLY A 128 25.17 14.51 -21.24
N ALA A 129 25.10 15.76 -20.75
CA ALA A 129 25.37 17.00 -21.51
C ALA A 129 26.77 16.99 -22.12
N ASP A 130 27.72 16.39 -21.41
CA ASP A 130 29.11 16.17 -21.79
C ASP A 130 29.32 15.11 -22.89
N GLY A 131 28.24 14.47 -23.36
CA GLY A 131 28.28 13.43 -24.39
C GLY A 131 28.77 12.07 -23.90
N LYS A 132 29.00 11.90 -22.58
CA LYS A 132 29.45 10.64 -21.98
C LYS A 132 28.28 9.85 -21.41
N GLU A 133 28.44 8.53 -21.29
CA GLU A 133 27.50 7.71 -20.55
C GLU A 133 27.71 7.84 -19.04
N HIS A 134 26.61 8.11 -18.33
CA HIS A 134 26.57 8.17 -16.87
C HIS A 134 25.67 7.06 -16.33
N PRO A 135 26.07 6.33 -15.27
CA PRO A 135 25.19 5.37 -14.63
C PRO A 135 24.03 6.08 -13.92
N LEU A 136 22.86 5.46 -13.96
CA LEU A 136 21.71 5.93 -13.19
C LEU A 136 22.03 5.79 -11.69
N ARG A 137 21.93 6.90 -10.96
CA ARG A 137 22.27 6.99 -9.53
C ARG A 137 21.08 6.59 -8.66
N ASN A 138 21.36 6.01 -7.48
CA ASN A 138 20.37 5.86 -6.40
C ASN A 138 20.35 7.14 -5.56
N LEU A 139 19.68 8.17 -6.06
CA LEU A 139 19.64 9.49 -5.41
C LEU A 139 19.00 9.44 -4.03
N VAL A 140 18.00 8.59 -3.82
CA VAL A 140 17.35 8.41 -2.51
C VAL A 140 18.39 7.98 -1.48
N LYS A 141 19.20 6.96 -1.79
CA LYS A 141 20.26 6.50 -0.88
C LYS A 141 21.35 7.55 -0.74
N GLU A 142 21.87 8.06 -1.85
CA GLU A 142 22.99 9.02 -1.86
C GLU A 142 22.69 10.27 -1.03
N PHE A 143 21.48 10.82 -1.16
CA PHE A 143 21.07 12.02 -0.42
C PHE A 143 20.79 11.71 1.05
N THR A 144 20.26 10.52 1.35
CA THR A 144 20.04 10.08 2.75
C THR A 144 21.37 9.90 3.46
N ASP A 145 22.32 9.20 2.84
CA ASP A 145 23.67 8.99 3.37
C ASP A 145 24.34 10.35 3.63
N ALA A 146 24.32 11.26 2.65
CA ALA A 146 24.91 12.58 2.78
C ALA A 146 24.32 13.39 3.96
N ALA A 147 23.00 13.31 4.18
CA ALA A 147 22.35 13.94 5.32
C ALA A 147 22.74 13.30 6.65
N MET A 148 22.72 11.97 6.73
CA MET A 148 23.07 11.24 7.95
C MET A 148 24.53 11.47 8.36
N THR A 149 25.45 11.50 7.39
CA THR A 149 26.88 11.82 7.63
C THR A 149 27.06 13.24 8.14
N GLN A 150 26.42 14.24 7.53
CA GLN A 150 26.53 15.64 7.97
C GLN A 150 25.94 15.89 9.36
N ILE A 151 24.85 15.20 9.71
CA ILE A 151 24.24 15.27 11.05
C ILE A 151 25.09 14.48 12.07
N GLY A 152 25.95 13.57 11.61
CA GLY A 152 26.79 12.73 12.47
C GLY A 152 26.00 11.56 13.09
N ILE A 153 25.08 10.98 12.34
CA ILE A 153 24.23 9.84 12.74
C ILE A 153 24.27 8.71 11.70
N ASP A 154 25.38 8.56 11.00
CA ASP A 154 25.61 7.62 9.88
C ASP A 154 26.00 6.19 10.31
N THR A 155 26.15 5.94 11.62
CA THR A 155 26.35 4.59 12.16
C THR A 155 25.42 4.33 13.34
N PRO A 156 25.13 3.07 13.70
CA PRO A 156 24.29 2.74 14.85
C PRO A 156 24.78 3.38 16.16
N GLU A 157 26.09 3.38 16.40
CA GLU A 157 26.72 3.91 17.61
C GLU A 157 26.62 5.43 17.67
N LYS A 158 26.90 6.11 16.55
CA LYS A 158 26.77 7.57 16.43
C LYS A 158 25.33 8.02 16.61
N ALA A 159 24.37 7.33 15.98
CA ALA A 159 22.95 7.60 16.15
C ALA A 159 22.50 7.42 17.61
N LEU A 160 22.90 6.32 18.27
CA LEU A 160 22.59 6.11 19.69
C LEU A 160 23.20 7.20 20.58
N ALA A 161 24.47 7.56 20.36
CA ALA A 161 25.14 8.63 21.10
C ALA A 161 24.47 10.01 20.85
N PHE A 162 23.97 10.25 19.64
CA PHE A 162 23.20 11.45 19.32
C PHE A 162 21.87 11.51 20.08
N MET A 163 21.14 10.40 20.14
CA MET A 163 19.87 10.31 20.87
C MET A 163 20.05 10.41 22.38
N LYS A 164 21.08 9.76 22.96
CA LYS A 164 21.35 9.81 24.42
C LYS A 164 21.64 11.22 24.95
N ARG A 165 22.14 12.11 24.10
CA ARG A 165 22.47 13.51 24.47
C ARG A 165 21.26 14.44 24.45
N ARG A 166 20.08 13.95 24.06
CA ARG A 166 18.87 14.75 23.85
C ARG A 166 17.67 14.09 24.50
N GLN A 167 16.73 14.92 24.93
CA GLN A 167 15.43 14.48 25.42
C GLN A 167 14.42 14.43 24.26
N PRO A 168 13.36 13.62 24.35
CA PRO A 168 12.34 13.52 23.30
C PRO A 168 11.73 14.88 22.88
N HIS A 169 11.62 15.84 23.80
CA HIS A 169 11.08 17.17 23.50
C HIS A 169 12.02 18.03 22.64
N ASP A 170 13.34 17.80 22.68
CA ASP A 170 14.32 18.54 21.87
C ASP A 170 14.08 18.33 20.37
N PHE A 171 13.63 17.13 19.99
CA PHE A 171 13.38 16.78 18.58
C PHE A 171 12.17 17.49 17.98
N ARG A 172 11.31 18.14 18.79
CA ARG A 172 10.16 18.89 18.26
C ARG A 172 10.57 20.13 17.47
N TRP A 173 11.71 20.72 17.83
CA TRP A 173 12.20 21.98 17.27
C TRP A 173 13.55 21.82 16.58
N LEU A 174 14.11 20.61 16.56
CA LEU A 174 15.39 20.34 15.93
C LEU A 174 15.27 20.51 14.41
N VAL A 175 15.99 21.50 13.89
CA VAL A 175 16.13 21.73 12.45
C VAL A 175 17.58 21.44 12.06
N ALA A 176 17.78 20.69 10.98
CA ALA A 176 19.09 20.42 10.42
C ALA A 176 19.16 21.00 9.00
N ALA A 177 20.17 21.84 8.76
CA ALA A 177 20.55 22.26 7.42
C ALA A 177 21.61 21.29 6.90
N VAL A 178 21.36 20.71 5.74
CA VAL A 178 22.27 19.75 5.09
C VAL A 178 22.52 20.18 3.65
N ARG A 179 23.75 20.01 3.18
CA ARG A 179 24.11 20.24 1.78
C ARG A 179 24.00 18.93 1.01
N PHE A 180 23.07 18.87 0.07
CA PHE A 180 22.91 17.68 -0.76
C PHE A 180 23.91 17.64 -1.93
N PRO A 181 24.27 16.45 -2.41
CA PRO A 181 24.95 16.30 -3.68
C PRO A 181 24.18 16.96 -4.83
N PRO A 182 24.84 17.37 -5.92
CA PRO A 182 24.15 17.90 -7.09
C PRO A 182 23.22 16.83 -7.68
N LYS A 183 21.99 17.26 -7.99
CA LYS A 183 21.07 16.44 -8.76
C LYS A 183 21.62 16.23 -10.18
N PRO A 184 21.32 15.11 -10.83
CA PRO A 184 21.58 14.93 -12.25
C PRO A 184 20.96 16.06 -13.08
N GLU A 185 21.59 16.39 -14.19
CA GLU A 185 21.18 17.46 -15.12
C GLU A 185 19.76 17.32 -15.69
N TYR A 186 19.18 16.12 -15.70
CA TYR A 186 17.78 15.91 -16.11
C TYR A 186 16.75 16.34 -15.05
N TYR A 187 17.17 16.71 -13.84
CA TYR A 187 16.30 17.28 -12.81
C TYR A 187 16.02 18.77 -13.07
N LEU A 188 15.23 19.03 -14.10
CA LEU A 188 14.78 20.37 -14.45
C LEU A 188 13.58 20.81 -13.59
N PRO A 189 13.33 22.11 -13.41
CA PRO A 189 12.11 22.59 -12.75
C PRO A 189 10.83 22.07 -13.41
N HIS A 190 10.86 21.89 -14.73
CA HIS A 190 9.83 21.19 -15.48
C HIS A 190 10.41 19.92 -16.10
N MET A 191 9.81 18.76 -15.82
CA MET A 191 10.25 17.48 -16.36
C MET A 191 9.17 16.88 -17.27
N GLU A 192 9.61 16.37 -18.41
CA GLU A 192 8.77 15.60 -19.33
C GLU A 192 8.59 14.18 -18.79
N LEU A 193 7.60 14.03 -17.92
CA LEU A 193 7.29 12.79 -17.23
C LEU A 193 6.26 11.94 -17.98
N GLU A 194 6.43 10.62 -17.91
CA GLU A 194 5.43 9.65 -18.36
C GLU A 194 5.45 8.36 -17.54
N VAL A 195 4.31 7.70 -17.49
CA VAL A 195 4.11 6.47 -16.71
C VAL A 195 3.93 5.27 -17.63
N GLU A 196 4.52 4.16 -17.26
CA GLU A 196 4.28 2.86 -17.89
C GLU A 196 3.90 1.83 -16.83
N ILE A 197 2.87 1.05 -17.12
CA ILE A 197 2.45 -0.05 -16.27
C ILE A 197 2.51 -1.36 -17.05
N ASP A 198 3.46 -2.20 -16.67
CA ASP A 198 3.51 -3.59 -17.11
C ASP A 198 2.58 -4.43 -16.24
N ARG A 199 1.59 -5.07 -16.85
CA ARG A 199 0.63 -5.92 -16.10
C ARG A 199 1.23 -7.24 -15.62
N GLY A 200 2.43 -7.61 -16.06
CA GLY A 200 3.03 -8.89 -15.71
C GLY A 200 2.20 -10.06 -16.27
N ASP A 201 2.13 -11.18 -15.56
CA ASP A 201 1.30 -12.31 -15.95
C ASP A 201 -0.19 -12.05 -15.66
N VAL A 202 -1.06 -12.29 -16.65
CA VAL A 202 -2.51 -12.05 -16.59
C VAL A 202 -3.26 -13.35 -16.90
N PHE A 203 -4.28 -13.68 -16.11
CA PHE A 203 -5.12 -14.87 -16.32
C PHE A 203 -6.58 -14.45 -16.55
N TYR A 204 -7.16 -14.79 -17.69
CA TYR A 204 -8.59 -14.56 -17.98
C TYR A 204 -9.47 -15.80 -17.82
N ASP A 205 -8.87 -17.00 -17.73
CA ASP A 205 -9.63 -18.21 -17.40
C ASP A 205 -10.28 -18.07 -16.02
N PRO A 206 -11.48 -18.62 -15.79
CA PRO A 206 -12.07 -18.68 -14.45
C PRO A 206 -11.10 -19.30 -13.43
N PRO A 207 -11.21 -18.94 -12.14
CA PRO A 207 -10.35 -19.49 -11.09
C PRO A 207 -10.67 -20.95 -10.74
N TRP A 208 -11.59 -21.59 -11.46
CA TRP A 208 -12.07 -22.95 -11.25
C TRP A 208 -12.10 -23.74 -12.57
N THR A 209 -11.97 -25.06 -12.48
CA THR A 209 -12.24 -25.97 -13.60
C THR A 209 -13.74 -26.25 -13.73
N GLU A 210 -14.13 -26.98 -14.78
CA GLU A 210 -15.54 -27.35 -14.99
C GLU A 210 -16.03 -28.32 -13.90
N GLU A 211 -15.11 -29.11 -13.33
CA GLU A 211 -15.33 -30.04 -12.22
C GLU A 211 -15.39 -29.33 -10.85
N GLY A 212 -15.18 -28.01 -10.80
CA GLY A 212 -15.22 -27.21 -9.58
C GLY A 212 -13.88 -27.05 -8.85
N ASP A 213 -12.79 -27.64 -9.35
CA ASP A 213 -11.47 -27.55 -8.72
C ASP A 213 -10.81 -26.19 -8.92
N LYS A 214 -10.07 -25.70 -7.92
CA LYS A 214 -9.32 -24.43 -8.02
C LYS A 214 -8.20 -24.52 -9.06
N ARG A 215 -8.22 -23.62 -10.04
CA ARG A 215 -7.08 -23.38 -10.95
C ARG A 215 -6.01 -22.53 -10.27
N LYS A 216 -4.76 -22.96 -10.33
CA LYS A 216 -3.62 -22.16 -9.86
C LYS A 216 -3.33 -21.03 -10.85
N GLN A 217 -3.62 -19.80 -10.46
CA GLN A 217 -3.37 -18.58 -11.24
C GLN A 217 -2.19 -17.78 -10.66
N TYR A 218 -1.06 -18.48 -10.51
CA TYR A 218 0.15 -17.91 -9.92
C TYR A 218 0.90 -17.05 -10.95
N ARG A 219 1.16 -15.78 -10.62
CA ARG A 219 1.95 -14.88 -11.47
C ARG A 219 3.44 -15.03 -11.16
N LYS A 220 4.21 -15.48 -12.15
CA LYS A 220 5.68 -15.52 -12.06
C LYS A 220 6.26 -14.12 -12.32
N ARG A 221 5.73 -13.42 -13.31
CA ARG A 221 6.03 -12.00 -13.56
C ARG A 221 4.98 -11.14 -12.86
N LEU A 222 5.37 -10.48 -11.78
CA LEU A 222 4.50 -9.52 -11.10
C LEU A 222 4.37 -8.22 -11.91
N PRO A 223 3.21 -7.53 -11.83
CA PRO A 223 3.05 -6.22 -12.46
C PRO A 223 4.02 -5.18 -11.90
N LYS A 224 4.40 -4.23 -12.76
CA LYS A 224 5.37 -3.18 -12.46
C LYS A 224 4.87 -1.81 -12.88
N TYR A 225 5.16 -0.82 -12.04
CA TYR A 225 4.96 0.59 -12.29
C TYR A 225 6.32 1.23 -12.56
N SER A 226 6.41 1.98 -13.66
CA SER A 226 7.60 2.76 -14.00
C SER A 226 7.21 4.22 -14.23
N LEU A 227 8.01 5.13 -13.68
CA LEU A 227 8.00 6.55 -14.07
C LEU A 227 9.26 6.81 -14.88
N TYR A 228 9.11 7.54 -15.97
CA TYR A 228 10.22 7.99 -16.79
C TYR A 228 10.23 9.51 -16.90
N THR A 229 11.41 10.04 -17.20
CA THR A 229 11.59 11.38 -17.75
C THR A 229 12.22 11.29 -19.13
N THR A 230 11.86 12.20 -20.02
CA THR A 230 12.58 12.39 -21.29
C THR A 230 13.65 13.45 -21.11
N TYR A 231 14.88 13.15 -21.53
CA TYR A 231 16.02 14.07 -21.49
C TYR A 231 16.93 13.83 -22.70
N ARG A 232 17.17 14.87 -23.51
CA ARG A 232 17.94 14.77 -24.77
C ARG A 232 17.50 13.59 -25.63
N ASP A 233 16.19 13.47 -25.87
CA ASP A 233 15.54 12.40 -26.63
C ASP A 233 15.73 10.98 -26.08
N GLN A 234 16.23 10.86 -24.85
CA GLN A 234 16.39 9.60 -24.13
C GLN A 234 15.32 9.46 -23.04
N LYS A 235 14.75 8.25 -22.94
CA LYS A 235 13.81 7.91 -21.88
C LYS A 235 14.56 7.34 -20.68
N ILE A 236 14.67 8.11 -19.61
CA ILE A 236 15.37 7.74 -18.37
C ILE A 236 14.34 7.27 -17.35
N ARG A 237 14.51 6.05 -16.84
CA ARG A 237 13.60 5.50 -15.82
C ARG A 237 14.00 6.00 -14.44
N LEU A 238 13.07 6.64 -13.75
CA LEU A 238 13.28 7.15 -12.40
C LEU A 238 12.99 6.07 -11.34
N VAL A 239 11.96 5.24 -11.55
CA VAL A 239 11.56 4.19 -10.60
C VAL A 239 11.07 2.92 -11.32
N TYR A 240 11.18 1.77 -10.64
CA TYR A 240 10.68 0.48 -11.12
C TYR A 240 10.06 -0.32 -9.97
N TRP A 241 8.81 -0.04 -9.64
CA TRP A 241 8.15 -0.55 -8.44
C TRP A 241 7.16 -1.68 -8.71
N PRO A 242 6.97 -2.63 -7.78
CA PRO A 242 5.84 -3.54 -7.85
C PRO A 242 4.52 -2.77 -7.72
N THR A 243 3.48 -3.26 -8.40
CA THR A 243 2.11 -2.71 -8.30
C THR A 243 1.08 -3.83 -8.26
N THR A 244 -0.20 -3.52 -8.45
CA THR A 244 -1.25 -4.52 -8.66
C THR A 244 -1.93 -4.32 -9.99
N ILE A 245 -2.66 -5.35 -10.41
CA ILE A 245 -3.60 -5.31 -11.52
C ILE A 245 -4.89 -6.00 -11.11
N GLY A 246 -5.93 -5.75 -11.89
CA GLY A 246 -7.21 -6.43 -11.81
C GLY A 246 -7.11 -7.93 -12.09
N GLY A 247 -8.15 -8.64 -11.68
CA GLY A 247 -8.30 -10.10 -11.81
C GLY A 247 -9.66 -10.54 -11.30
N TRP A 248 -9.82 -11.83 -11.02
CA TRP A 248 -11.06 -12.37 -10.49
C TRP A 248 -11.36 -11.92 -9.06
N ARG A 249 -12.55 -11.35 -8.84
CA ARG A 249 -13.01 -10.83 -7.55
C ARG A 249 -14.42 -11.33 -7.25
N ALA A 250 -14.69 -11.61 -5.97
CA ALA A 250 -16.05 -11.87 -5.52
C ALA A 250 -16.84 -10.56 -5.50
N GLU A 251 -18.07 -10.58 -6.01
CA GLU A 251 -19.01 -9.46 -6.07
C GLU A 251 -20.41 -9.96 -5.68
N VAL A 252 -21.20 -9.10 -5.04
CA VAL A 252 -22.60 -9.40 -4.73
C VAL A 252 -23.48 -8.91 -5.87
N ALA A 253 -24.23 -9.82 -6.48
CA ALA A 253 -25.19 -9.48 -7.53
C ALA A 253 -26.48 -8.88 -6.95
N LYS A 254 -27.36 -8.34 -7.81
CA LYS A 254 -28.66 -7.77 -7.40
C LYS A 254 -29.54 -8.77 -6.63
N ASN A 255 -29.41 -10.06 -6.92
CA ASN A 255 -30.12 -11.13 -6.21
C ASN A 255 -29.56 -11.44 -4.80
N GLY A 256 -28.52 -10.73 -4.35
CA GLY A 256 -27.91 -10.90 -3.03
C GLY A 256 -26.90 -12.06 -2.93
N TYR A 257 -26.67 -12.82 -4.00
CA TYR A 257 -25.71 -13.91 -4.04
C TYR A 257 -24.33 -13.43 -4.52
N GLU A 258 -23.27 -14.08 -4.03
CA GLU A 258 -21.90 -13.78 -4.44
C GLU A 258 -21.51 -14.56 -5.71
N TYR A 259 -20.95 -13.85 -6.68
CA TYR A 259 -20.40 -14.37 -7.93
C TYR A 259 -18.94 -13.94 -8.09
N TYR A 260 -18.22 -14.53 -9.05
CA TYR A 260 -16.94 -14.00 -9.51
C TYR A 260 -17.14 -13.05 -10.69
N ALA A 261 -16.50 -11.88 -10.66
CA ALA A 261 -16.38 -10.97 -11.78
C ALA A 261 -14.90 -10.75 -12.12
N TYR A 262 -14.58 -10.65 -13.40
CA TYR A 262 -13.24 -10.24 -13.81
C TYR A 262 -13.14 -8.71 -13.77
N LYS A 263 -12.29 -8.17 -12.89
CA LYS A 263 -12.05 -6.72 -12.81
C LYS A 263 -10.85 -6.37 -13.67
N GLN A 264 -11.05 -5.56 -14.70
CA GLN A 264 -10.01 -5.27 -15.68
C GLN A 264 -9.09 -4.12 -15.26
N SER A 265 -7.79 -4.27 -15.50
CA SER A 265 -6.88 -3.12 -15.71
C SER A 265 -6.80 -2.86 -17.21
N TYR A 266 -7.49 -1.83 -17.71
CA TYR A 266 -7.60 -1.58 -19.14
C TYR A 266 -6.25 -1.25 -19.78
N VAL A 267 -6.00 -1.82 -20.96
CA VAL A 267 -4.78 -1.66 -21.75
C VAL A 267 -4.83 -0.37 -22.58
N GLY A 268 -3.65 0.16 -22.90
CA GLY A 268 -3.44 1.27 -23.82
C GLY A 268 -3.23 2.61 -23.12
N ASP A 269 -3.34 3.65 -23.92
CA ASP A 269 -3.08 5.03 -23.50
C ASP A 269 -4.14 5.55 -22.54
N ARG A 270 -3.68 6.17 -21.46
CA ARG A 270 -4.46 6.86 -20.44
C ARG A 270 -3.75 8.13 -20.04
N ILE A 271 -4.42 8.97 -19.26
CA ILE A 271 -3.84 10.17 -18.68
C ILE A 271 -4.20 10.28 -17.20
N ILE A 272 -3.31 10.89 -16.42
CA ILE A 272 -3.63 11.41 -15.09
C ILE A 272 -3.77 12.92 -15.20
N LYS A 273 -5.01 13.39 -15.16
CA LYS A 273 -5.32 14.82 -15.07
C LYS A 273 -5.45 15.28 -13.63
N GLN A 274 -5.94 14.42 -12.74
CA GLN A 274 -6.24 14.76 -11.35
C GLN A 274 -5.44 13.88 -10.38
N ILE A 275 -4.83 14.53 -9.39
CA ILE A 275 -4.19 13.91 -8.24
C ILE A 275 -4.96 14.35 -7.00
N ILE A 276 -5.44 13.39 -6.21
CA ILE A 276 -6.21 13.63 -4.99
C ILE A 276 -5.39 13.20 -3.79
N ALA A 277 -5.09 14.15 -2.90
CA ALA A 277 -4.48 13.90 -1.59
C ALA A 277 -5.57 13.63 -0.54
N GLY A 278 -5.35 12.65 0.32
CA GLY A 278 -6.36 12.16 1.25
C GLY A 278 -7.64 11.71 0.53
N PRO A 279 -7.55 10.78 -0.45
CA PRO A 279 -8.74 10.35 -1.18
C PRO A 279 -9.69 9.55 -0.28
N THR A 280 -10.98 9.81 -0.46
CA THR A 280 -12.05 9.01 0.13
C THR A 280 -12.52 7.97 -0.88
N TRP A 281 -12.51 6.70 -0.49
CA TRP A 281 -13.15 5.62 -1.24
C TRP A 281 -14.64 5.57 -0.88
N VAL A 282 -15.49 5.80 -1.88
CA VAL A 282 -16.93 5.62 -1.78
C VAL A 282 -17.25 4.18 -2.16
N PRO A 283 -17.73 3.34 -1.23
CA PRO A 283 -18.00 1.94 -1.53
C PRO A 283 -19.15 1.80 -2.53
N PRO A 284 -18.97 1.04 -3.62
CA PRO A 284 -20.07 0.68 -4.52
C PRO A 284 -21.22 -0.02 -3.78
N GLU A 285 -22.41 0.01 -4.36
CA GLU A 285 -23.59 -0.68 -3.79
C GLU A 285 -23.37 -2.19 -3.70
N THR A 286 -22.64 -2.78 -4.66
CA THR A 286 -22.30 -4.21 -4.71
C THR A 286 -21.27 -4.65 -3.66
N THR A 287 -20.71 -3.70 -2.88
CA THR A 287 -19.75 -4.03 -1.83
C THR A 287 -20.42 -4.86 -0.74
N PRO A 288 -19.85 -6.02 -0.34
CA PRO A 288 -20.37 -6.80 0.78
C PRO A 288 -20.50 -5.96 2.06
N LEU A 289 -21.66 -5.98 2.71
CA LEU A 289 -21.95 -5.15 3.89
C LEU A 289 -20.98 -5.41 5.06
N GLY A 290 -20.55 -6.67 5.24
CA GLY A 290 -19.56 -7.03 6.25
C GLY A 290 -18.19 -6.36 6.07
N ALA A 291 -17.85 -5.86 4.87
CA ALA A 291 -16.63 -5.08 4.65
C ALA A 291 -16.78 -3.62 5.12
N LEU A 292 -18.01 -3.11 5.20
CA LEU A 292 -18.33 -1.73 5.60
C LEU A 292 -18.39 -1.55 7.12
N ALA A 293 -18.52 -2.63 7.88
CA ALA A 293 -18.50 -2.64 9.34
C ALA A 293 -17.26 -3.36 9.87
N LYS A 294 -16.84 -3.01 11.09
CA LYS A 294 -15.80 -3.75 11.82
C LYS A 294 -16.02 -3.66 13.32
N ARG A 295 -15.44 -4.62 14.06
CA ARG A 295 -15.40 -4.56 15.52
C ARG A 295 -14.22 -3.71 16.00
N ARG A 296 -14.47 -2.83 16.97
CA ARG A 296 -13.44 -2.08 17.70
C ARG A 296 -13.66 -2.19 19.21
N TYR A 297 -12.57 -2.25 19.95
CA TYR A 297 -12.62 -2.15 21.41
C TYR A 297 -12.70 -0.68 21.82
N ILE A 298 -13.82 -0.28 22.40
CA ILE A 298 -14.10 1.07 22.90
C ILE A 298 -14.53 0.92 24.37
N ASN A 299 -13.82 1.59 25.28
CA ASN A 299 -14.05 1.52 26.73
C ASN A 299 -14.11 0.07 27.28
N GLY A 300 -13.18 -0.78 26.85
CA GLY A 300 -13.07 -2.17 27.29
C GLY A 300 -14.08 -3.16 26.68
N LYS A 301 -15.04 -2.69 25.87
CA LYS A 301 -16.04 -3.53 25.20
C LYS A 301 -15.83 -3.54 23.68
N SER A 302 -16.05 -4.70 23.06
CA SER A 302 -16.08 -4.82 21.61
C SER A 302 -17.41 -4.26 21.08
N GLN A 303 -17.34 -3.27 20.20
CA GLN A 303 -18.49 -2.60 19.59
C GLN A 303 -18.38 -2.66 18.07
N GLY A 304 -19.53 -2.77 17.39
CA GLY A 304 -19.61 -2.59 15.94
C GLY A 304 -19.44 -1.12 15.56
N VAL A 305 -18.60 -0.84 14.58
CA VAL A 305 -18.41 0.51 14.04
C VAL A 305 -18.29 0.49 12.53
N VAL A 306 -18.59 1.61 11.89
CA VAL A 306 -18.31 1.80 10.46
C VAL A 306 -16.80 1.71 10.21
N ASN A 307 -16.42 1.08 9.10
CA ASN A 307 -15.05 0.96 8.67
C ASN A 307 -14.53 2.23 7.96
N TYR A 308 -14.64 3.39 8.62
CA TYR A 308 -14.09 4.66 8.12
C TYR A 308 -12.59 4.62 7.84
N GLY A 309 -11.88 3.66 8.45
CA GLY A 309 -10.46 3.45 8.15
C GLY A 309 -10.22 3.04 6.70
N GLU A 310 -11.09 2.21 6.11
CA GLU A 310 -10.97 1.77 4.72
C GLU A 310 -11.57 2.79 3.74
N MET A 311 -12.62 3.52 4.15
CA MET A 311 -13.20 4.60 3.34
C MET A 311 -12.26 5.81 3.26
N GLY A 312 -11.55 6.13 4.33
CA GLY A 312 -10.66 7.29 4.39
C GLY A 312 -11.38 8.62 4.64
N PRO A 313 -10.65 9.75 4.57
CA PRO A 313 -9.22 9.83 4.23
C PRO A 313 -8.31 9.20 5.30
N GLY A 314 -7.16 8.64 4.90
CA GLY A 314 -6.14 8.18 5.86
C GLY A 314 -5.26 7.03 5.36
N TYR A 315 -4.21 6.71 6.11
CA TYR A 315 -3.23 5.67 5.71
C TYR A 315 -3.82 4.26 5.64
N LEU A 316 -4.97 4.03 6.26
CA LEU A 316 -5.73 2.77 6.19
C LEU A 316 -6.69 2.70 5.00
N SER A 317 -6.91 3.82 4.30
CA SER A 317 -7.86 3.93 3.20
C SER A 317 -7.55 2.90 2.12
N ALA A 318 -8.59 2.41 1.45
CA ALA A 318 -8.47 1.59 0.25
C ALA A 318 -7.66 2.29 -0.84
N TYR A 319 -7.72 3.63 -0.89
CA TYR A 319 -6.91 4.49 -1.78
C TYR A 319 -5.64 5.05 -1.12
N GLY A 320 -5.38 4.68 0.14
CA GLY A 320 -4.21 5.16 0.87
C GLY A 320 -4.20 6.68 1.02
N LEU A 321 -3.01 7.27 0.94
CA LEU A 321 -2.82 8.71 1.19
C LEU A 321 -3.00 9.60 -0.04
N VAL A 322 -2.89 9.04 -1.25
CA VAL A 322 -2.93 9.81 -2.50
C VAL A 322 -3.31 8.89 -3.67
N ALA A 323 -4.08 9.43 -4.62
CA ALA A 323 -4.50 8.72 -5.82
C ALA A 323 -4.44 9.62 -7.07
N GLY A 324 -3.88 9.08 -8.16
CA GLY A 324 -4.00 9.65 -9.50
C GLY A 324 -5.08 8.91 -10.31
N TYR A 325 -5.98 9.67 -10.92
CA TYR A 325 -7.15 9.14 -11.60
C TYR A 325 -6.85 8.90 -13.08
N PHE A 326 -7.00 7.66 -13.55
CA PHE A 326 -6.81 7.35 -14.96
C PHE A 326 -8.08 7.66 -15.71
N THR A 327 -7.93 8.45 -16.77
CA THR A 327 -9.00 8.74 -17.72
C THR A 327 -8.49 8.47 -19.14
N THR A 328 -9.40 8.23 -20.07
CA THR A 328 -9.06 8.28 -21.50
C THR A 328 -8.73 9.72 -21.89
N ARG A 329 -8.05 9.94 -23.02
CA ARG A 329 -7.74 11.30 -23.49
C ARG A 329 -8.99 12.17 -23.69
N ASN A 330 -10.14 11.54 -23.97
CA ASN A 330 -11.44 12.20 -24.12
C ASN A 330 -12.17 12.42 -22.78
N GLY A 331 -11.55 12.12 -21.64
CA GLY A 331 -12.12 12.32 -20.31
C GLY A 331 -12.98 11.16 -19.78
N GLY A 332 -13.04 10.03 -20.48
CA GLY A 332 -13.78 8.85 -20.02
C GLY A 332 -13.15 8.24 -18.77
N ASP A 333 -13.95 8.14 -17.70
CA ASP A 333 -13.53 7.56 -16.42
C ASP A 333 -14.00 6.10 -16.31
N GLN A 334 -13.03 5.17 -16.24
CA GLN A 334 -13.29 3.73 -16.13
C GLN A 334 -13.08 3.18 -14.71
N GLY A 335 -13.02 4.02 -13.68
CA GLY A 335 -12.83 3.59 -12.29
C GLY A 335 -11.40 3.15 -11.94
N ILE A 336 -10.43 3.28 -12.85
CA ILE A 336 -9.03 2.85 -12.66
C ILE A 336 -8.13 3.96 -12.14
N ARG A 337 -7.38 3.69 -11.07
CA ARG A 337 -6.55 4.66 -10.32
C ARG A 337 -5.17 4.04 -10.12
N VAL A 338 -4.14 4.88 -10.04
CA VAL A 338 -2.89 4.55 -9.33
C VAL A 338 -2.97 5.19 -7.95
N HIS A 339 -2.77 4.43 -6.87
CA HIS A 339 -3.00 4.95 -5.54
C HIS A 339 -2.17 4.25 -4.46
N GLY A 340 -2.03 4.89 -3.30
CA GLY A 340 -1.45 4.24 -2.11
C GLY A 340 -2.36 3.12 -1.58
N SER A 341 -1.85 2.18 -0.80
CA SER A 341 -2.64 1.07 -0.27
C SER A 341 -2.30 0.81 1.19
N SER A 342 -3.28 0.43 2.01
CA SER A 342 -3.00 -0.11 3.35
C SER A 342 -2.64 -1.61 3.31
N ASP A 343 -2.96 -2.30 2.22
CA ASP A 343 -2.63 -3.70 1.98
C ASP A 343 -1.40 -3.83 1.07
N TYR A 344 -0.20 -3.65 1.64
CA TYR A 344 1.07 -3.85 0.92
C TYR A 344 1.29 -5.29 0.49
N MET A 345 0.65 -6.26 1.16
CA MET A 345 0.84 -7.68 0.85
C MET A 345 0.21 -8.01 -0.50
N SER A 346 -0.90 -7.34 -0.86
CA SER A 346 -1.48 -7.49 -2.20
C SER A 346 -0.53 -7.10 -3.32
N ILE A 347 0.35 -6.13 -3.10
CA ILE A 347 1.31 -5.60 -4.10
C ILE A 347 2.43 -6.62 -4.37
N LEU A 348 2.86 -7.35 -3.34
CA LEU A 348 3.98 -8.29 -3.42
C LEU A 348 3.54 -9.74 -3.64
N SER A 349 2.23 -9.99 -3.66
CA SER A 349 1.69 -11.34 -3.75
C SER A 349 1.58 -11.79 -5.21
N PRO A 350 2.01 -13.01 -5.55
CA PRO A 350 1.80 -13.61 -6.87
C PRO A 350 0.35 -14.06 -7.12
N GLU A 351 -0.49 -14.09 -6.09
CA GLU A 351 -1.84 -14.67 -6.14
C GLU A 351 -2.96 -13.64 -5.90
N ARG A 352 -2.64 -12.45 -5.39
CA ARG A 352 -3.65 -11.43 -5.05
C ARG A 352 -3.80 -10.38 -6.14
N TYR A 353 -5.05 -10.09 -6.48
CA TYR A 353 -5.43 -9.09 -7.48
C TYR A 353 -6.17 -7.92 -6.83
N SER A 354 -6.15 -6.77 -7.50
CA SER A 354 -6.98 -5.61 -7.17
C SER A 354 -8.34 -5.68 -7.90
N HIS A 355 -9.18 -4.67 -7.73
CA HIS A 355 -10.39 -4.46 -8.56
C HIS A 355 -10.08 -3.63 -9.82
N GLY A 356 -8.91 -3.82 -10.44
CA GLY A 356 -8.49 -3.11 -11.65
C GLY A 356 -7.49 -1.98 -11.42
N CYS A 357 -7.47 -1.39 -10.22
CA CYS A 357 -6.53 -0.32 -9.87
C CYS A 357 -5.09 -0.80 -9.63
N HIS A 358 -4.16 0.16 -9.69
CA HIS A 358 -2.73 -0.04 -9.53
C HIS A 358 -2.26 0.48 -8.17
N ARG A 359 -1.97 -0.43 -7.25
CA ARG A 359 -1.62 -0.09 -5.87
C ARG A 359 -0.12 0.09 -5.71
N LEU A 360 0.27 1.20 -5.08
CA LEU A 360 1.61 1.46 -4.59
C LEU A 360 1.61 1.40 -3.06
N MET A 361 2.78 1.18 -2.47
CA MET A 361 2.93 1.41 -1.03
C MET A 361 2.72 2.90 -0.73
N ASN A 362 2.12 3.26 0.41
CA ASN A 362 1.72 4.65 0.67
C ASN A 362 2.90 5.62 0.56
N HIS A 363 4.07 5.24 1.08
CA HIS A 363 5.27 6.06 0.95
C HIS A 363 5.72 6.22 -0.51
N HIS A 364 5.69 5.17 -1.33
CA HIS A 364 5.99 5.28 -2.77
C HIS A 364 4.98 6.19 -3.49
N ALA A 365 3.69 6.08 -3.18
CA ALA A 365 2.66 6.94 -3.76
C ALA A 365 2.88 8.42 -3.39
N VAL A 366 3.15 8.70 -2.12
CA VAL A 366 3.44 10.07 -1.65
C VAL A 366 4.70 10.63 -2.30
N ARG A 367 5.78 9.83 -2.40
CA ARG A 367 7.01 10.23 -3.09
C ARG A 367 6.72 10.57 -4.55
N LEU A 368 6.06 9.67 -5.27
CA LEU A 368 5.71 9.80 -6.68
C LEU A 368 4.93 11.08 -6.97
N TYR A 369 3.79 11.26 -6.30
CA TYR A 369 2.94 12.41 -6.57
C TYR A 369 3.53 13.70 -6.04
N GLY A 370 4.29 13.66 -4.94
CA GLY A 370 5.06 14.80 -4.48
C GLY A 370 6.11 15.26 -5.50
N HIS A 371 6.78 14.32 -6.18
CA HIS A 371 7.70 14.62 -7.28
C HIS A 371 6.97 15.17 -8.51
N ILE A 372 5.89 14.52 -8.96
CA ILE A 372 5.09 14.98 -10.11
C ILE A 372 4.60 16.42 -9.90
N LEU A 373 4.03 16.73 -8.73
CA LEU A 373 3.51 18.06 -8.42
C LEU A 373 4.61 19.14 -8.33
N ARG A 374 5.87 18.76 -8.09
CA ARG A 374 7.00 19.70 -8.09
C ARG A 374 7.52 20.03 -9.48
N HIS A 375 7.37 19.09 -10.41
CA HIS A 375 8.03 19.14 -11.71
C HIS A 375 7.06 19.33 -12.88
N ARG A 376 5.77 19.57 -12.61
CA ARG A 376 4.75 19.84 -13.62
C ARG A 376 3.92 21.06 -13.25
N LYS A 377 3.43 21.75 -14.28
CA LYS A 377 2.45 22.83 -14.12
C LYS A 377 1.12 22.23 -13.62
N LEU A 378 0.52 22.91 -12.65
CA LEU A 378 -0.69 22.47 -11.99
C LEU A 378 -1.55 23.64 -11.50
N THR A 379 -2.80 23.33 -11.20
CA THR A 379 -3.70 24.17 -10.42
C THR A 379 -4.05 23.47 -9.11
N VAL A 380 -4.10 24.25 -8.03
CA VAL A 380 -4.53 23.79 -6.71
C VAL A 380 -6.01 24.12 -6.58
N ASP A 381 -6.87 23.10 -6.63
CA ASP A 381 -8.31 23.31 -6.64
C ASP A 381 -8.90 23.37 -5.22
N GLY A 382 -8.24 22.72 -4.25
CA GLY A 382 -8.71 22.66 -2.87
C GLY A 382 -9.45 21.37 -2.52
N ASP A 383 -10.19 21.38 -1.41
CA ASP A 383 -11.00 20.24 -0.98
C ASP A 383 -12.19 20.01 -1.92
N ILE A 384 -12.41 18.78 -2.34
CA ILE A 384 -13.60 18.41 -3.13
C ILE A 384 -14.70 18.03 -2.15
N GLU A 385 -15.64 18.94 -1.93
CA GLU A 385 -16.81 18.67 -1.12
C GLU A 385 -17.67 17.54 -1.70
N MET A 386 -18.25 16.73 -0.81
CA MET A 386 -19.19 15.68 -1.15
C MET A 386 -20.22 15.53 -0.03
N ASN A 387 -21.48 15.26 -0.38
CA ASN A 387 -22.53 14.97 0.59
C ASN A 387 -22.99 13.52 0.50
N HIS A 388 -22.06 12.57 0.59
CA HIS A 388 -22.40 11.16 0.52
C HIS A 388 -22.85 10.65 1.89
N ASN A 389 -24.08 10.12 1.94
CA ASN A 389 -24.67 9.51 3.12
C ASN A 389 -25.26 8.15 2.74
N ARG A 390 -24.98 7.12 3.53
CA ARG A 390 -25.53 5.77 3.33
C ARG A 390 -25.88 5.15 4.67
N GLN A 391 -27.02 4.49 4.75
CA GLN A 391 -27.38 3.63 5.88
C GLN A 391 -27.33 2.17 5.44
N PHE A 392 -26.92 1.28 6.35
CA PHE A 392 -26.97 -0.16 6.09
C PHE A 392 -27.18 -0.93 7.40
N TYR A 393 -27.79 -2.10 7.28
CA TYR A 393 -28.04 -3.02 8.39
C TYR A 393 -27.08 -4.21 8.31
N TRP A 394 -26.37 -4.49 9.40
CA TRP A 394 -25.43 -5.61 9.48
C TRP A 394 -25.36 -6.17 10.90
N GLU A 395 -25.42 -7.50 11.05
CA GLU A 395 -25.33 -8.19 12.35
C GLU A 395 -26.24 -7.61 13.47
N GLY A 396 -27.48 -7.23 13.15
CA GLY A 396 -28.41 -6.71 14.16
C GLY A 396 -28.31 -5.20 14.43
N GLU A 397 -27.38 -4.50 13.78
CA GLU A 397 -27.11 -3.08 14.01
C GLU A 397 -27.32 -2.26 12.73
N VAL A 398 -27.79 -1.01 12.90
CA VAL A 398 -27.88 -0.02 11.82
C VAL A 398 -26.66 0.90 11.88
N TYR A 399 -26.00 1.04 10.73
CA TYR A 399 -24.82 1.87 10.57
C TYR A 399 -25.10 3.06 9.68
N HIS A 400 -24.52 4.21 10.02
CA HIS A 400 -24.62 5.46 9.25
C HIS A 400 -23.24 5.89 8.77
N VAL A 401 -23.08 5.94 7.45
CA VAL A 401 -21.89 6.44 6.75
C VAL A 401 -22.14 7.88 6.34
N ARG A 402 -21.20 8.78 6.67
CA ARG A 402 -21.17 10.16 6.19
C ARG A 402 -19.76 10.51 5.73
N LEU A 403 -19.64 10.91 4.46
CA LEU A 403 -18.37 11.28 3.84
C LEU A 403 -18.48 12.71 3.30
N PRO A 404 -17.88 13.71 3.96
CA PRO A 404 -18.04 15.12 3.63
C PRO A 404 -17.13 15.60 2.48
N SER A 405 -16.13 14.82 2.11
CA SER A 405 -15.13 15.20 1.11
C SER A 405 -14.61 13.98 0.35
N ARG A 406 -14.25 14.19 -0.92
CA ARG A 406 -13.50 13.22 -1.75
C ARG A 406 -11.98 13.34 -1.61
N GLY A 407 -11.48 14.39 -0.97
CA GLY A 407 -10.08 14.71 -0.78
C GLY A 407 -9.67 16.01 -1.49
N PHE A 408 -8.41 16.40 -1.28
CA PHE A 408 -7.83 17.64 -1.79
C PHE A 408 -7.27 17.47 -3.20
N ARG A 409 -7.72 18.27 -4.17
CA ARG A 409 -7.42 18.09 -5.60
C ARG A 409 -6.32 19.01 -6.12
N TYR A 410 -5.44 18.39 -6.90
CA TYR A 410 -4.52 19.04 -7.81
C TYR A 410 -4.85 18.64 -9.25
N THR A 411 -4.93 19.60 -10.15
CA THR A 411 -5.18 19.38 -11.57
C THR A 411 -3.90 19.67 -12.37
N LEU A 412 -3.44 18.70 -13.15
CA LEU A 412 -2.25 18.81 -13.99
C LEU A 412 -2.60 19.39 -15.37
N ASP A 413 -1.77 20.31 -15.84
CA ASP A 413 -1.87 20.92 -17.16
C ASP A 413 -0.46 21.14 -17.76
N PRO A 414 -0.01 20.35 -18.74
CA PRO A 414 -0.72 19.23 -19.38
C PRO A 414 -0.82 17.99 -18.47
N PRO A 415 -1.83 17.12 -18.70
CA PRO A 415 -2.00 15.89 -17.92
C PRO A 415 -0.81 14.95 -18.10
N LEU A 416 -0.57 14.07 -17.13
CA LEU A 416 0.52 13.11 -17.18
C LEU A 416 0.16 11.92 -18.08
N PRO A 417 0.93 11.62 -19.14
CA PRO A 417 0.71 10.44 -19.97
C PRO A 417 0.93 9.15 -19.21
N VAL A 418 0.10 8.15 -19.51
CA VAL A 418 0.21 6.79 -18.97
C VAL A 418 -0.01 5.79 -20.09
N THR A 419 0.84 4.77 -20.16
CA THR A 419 0.63 3.60 -21.02
C THR A 419 0.53 2.34 -20.18
N VAL A 420 -0.61 1.64 -20.27
CA VAL A 420 -0.79 0.33 -19.63
C VAL A 420 -0.55 -0.76 -20.67
N LEU A 421 0.47 -1.59 -20.45
CA LEU A 421 0.86 -2.66 -21.37
C LEU A 421 -0.03 -3.90 -21.21
N GLU A 422 -0.14 -4.70 -22.27
CA GLU A 422 -0.93 -5.94 -22.22
C GLU A 422 -0.40 -6.94 -21.18
N GLY A 423 0.92 -6.97 -20.96
CA GLY A 423 1.55 -8.00 -20.14
C GLY A 423 1.55 -9.36 -20.84
N ASN A 424 1.79 -10.42 -20.06
CA ASN A 424 1.86 -11.78 -20.56
C ASN A 424 0.52 -12.51 -20.32
N LEU A 425 -0.27 -12.71 -21.37
CA LEU A 425 -1.49 -13.50 -21.26
C LEU A 425 -1.18 -14.98 -21.01
N ARG A 426 -1.58 -15.47 -19.83
CA ARG A 426 -1.47 -16.85 -19.40
C ARG A 426 -2.82 -17.53 -19.52
N GLY A 427 -2.78 -18.84 -19.77
CA GLY A 427 -3.97 -19.66 -19.91
C GLY A 427 -4.54 -19.71 -21.33
N GLY A 428 -5.72 -20.28 -21.47
CA GLY A 428 -6.35 -20.54 -22.77
C GLY A 428 -7.11 -19.32 -23.31
N ARG A 429 -7.74 -18.55 -22.42
CA ARG A 429 -8.51 -17.34 -22.80
C ARG A 429 -7.61 -16.15 -23.08
N ARG A 430 -7.93 -15.41 -24.15
CA ARG A 430 -7.22 -14.18 -24.56
C ARG A 430 -7.99 -12.89 -24.28
N LYS A 431 -9.27 -13.00 -23.94
CA LYS A 431 -10.13 -11.88 -23.54
C LYS A 431 -10.79 -12.17 -22.19
N PRO A 432 -11.07 -11.15 -21.37
CA PRO A 432 -11.82 -11.34 -20.12
C PRO A 432 -13.23 -11.86 -20.41
N ILE A 433 -13.80 -12.58 -19.44
CA ILE A 433 -15.22 -12.91 -19.44
C ILE A 433 -15.95 -11.68 -18.90
N GLU A 434 -16.92 -11.20 -19.67
CA GLU A 434 -17.82 -10.14 -19.26
C GLU A 434 -18.94 -10.71 -18.37
N GLY A 435 -19.34 -9.95 -17.35
CA GLY A 435 -20.40 -10.36 -16.43
C GLY A 435 -19.94 -11.24 -15.25
N LEU A 436 -20.93 -11.92 -14.66
CA LEU A 436 -20.80 -12.69 -13.42
C LEU A 436 -20.67 -14.18 -13.70
N VAL A 437 -19.76 -14.84 -12.98
CA VAL A 437 -19.51 -16.28 -13.05
C VAL A 437 -19.90 -16.93 -11.73
N LYS A 438 -20.74 -17.98 -11.79
CA LYS A 438 -21.18 -18.75 -10.63
C LYS A 438 -19.97 -19.37 -9.92
N ILE A 439 -19.96 -19.33 -8.58
CA ILE A 439 -18.95 -19.99 -7.75
C ILE A 439 -19.36 -21.46 -7.60
N PRO A 440 -18.46 -22.43 -7.86
CA PRO A 440 -18.75 -23.83 -7.63
C PRO A 440 -19.26 -24.10 -6.21
N ASP A 441 -20.11 -25.12 -6.06
CA ASP A 441 -20.71 -25.57 -4.80
C ASP A 441 -21.65 -24.57 -4.07
N LYS A 442 -21.86 -23.37 -4.62
CA LYS A 442 -22.92 -22.45 -4.15
C LYS A 442 -24.23 -22.73 -4.86
N ARG A 443 -25.32 -22.82 -4.10
CA ARG A 443 -26.68 -22.86 -4.64
C ARG A 443 -27.12 -21.45 -4.99
N TYR A 444 -27.42 -21.23 -6.25
CA TYR A 444 -28.00 -19.99 -6.76
C TYR A 444 -29.52 -20.16 -6.95
N PRO A 445 -30.30 -19.07 -6.88
CA PRO A 445 -31.70 -19.14 -7.25
C PRO A 445 -31.82 -19.66 -8.69
N LYS A 446 -32.84 -20.48 -8.96
CA LYS A 446 -33.16 -20.89 -10.33
C LYS A 446 -33.56 -19.61 -11.07
N ASP A 447 -32.96 -19.40 -12.23
CA ASP A 447 -32.90 -18.12 -12.93
C ASP A 447 -34.34 -17.56 -13.12
N GLU A 448 -34.66 -16.41 -12.52
CA GLU A 448 -35.55 -15.46 -13.19
C GLU A 448 -34.73 -14.90 -14.33
N GLU A 449 -35.33 -14.93 -15.52
CA GLU A 449 -34.70 -14.82 -16.83
C GLU A 449 -33.60 -13.76 -16.92
N GLU A 450 -32.58 -14.10 -17.71
CA GLU A 450 -31.55 -13.19 -18.21
C GLU A 450 -32.20 -12.01 -18.96
N GLU A 451 -32.67 -10.99 -18.25
CA GLU A 451 -32.76 -9.65 -18.82
C GLU A 451 -31.34 -9.07 -18.84
N GLY A 452 -30.70 -9.29 -19.98
CA GLY A 452 -29.53 -8.56 -20.41
C GLY A 452 -29.82 -7.07 -20.58
N ASP A 453 -28.71 -6.35 -20.70
CA ASP A 453 -28.58 -4.97 -21.15
C ASP A 453 -28.86 -3.88 -20.11
N GLY A 454 -27.80 -3.59 -19.35
CA GLY A 454 -27.57 -2.27 -18.75
C GLY A 454 -26.08 -1.98 -18.76
N GLU A 455 -25.65 -1.03 -19.59
CA GLU A 455 -24.32 -0.43 -19.54
C GLU A 455 -24.00 0.08 -18.13
N ASP A 456 -23.35 -0.74 -17.31
CA ASP A 456 -22.81 -0.29 -16.04
C ASP A 456 -21.50 0.48 -16.29
N ALA A 457 -21.65 1.75 -16.64
CA ALA A 457 -20.63 2.74 -16.35
C ALA A 457 -20.30 2.68 -14.84
N PRO A 458 -19.02 2.73 -14.45
CA PRO A 458 -18.66 2.69 -13.04
C PRO A 458 -19.36 3.84 -12.30
N PRO A 459 -19.94 3.62 -11.10
CA PRO A 459 -20.59 4.68 -10.35
C PRO A 459 -19.50 5.63 -9.82
N GLY A 460 -19.21 6.65 -10.63
CA GLY A 460 -18.19 7.65 -10.39
C GLY A 460 -18.39 8.95 -11.16
N SER A 461 -19.38 9.03 -12.06
CA SER A 461 -19.69 10.19 -12.88
C SER A 461 -21.14 10.63 -12.69
N GLN A 462 -21.41 11.37 -11.61
CA GLN A 462 -22.40 12.44 -11.72
C GLN A 462 -21.60 13.69 -12.12
N PRO A 463 -21.92 14.35 -13.25
CA PRO A 463 -21.45 15.72 -13.46
C PRO A 463 -21.99 16.57 -12.31
N ALA A 464 -21.14 17.44 -11.77
CA ALA A 464 -21.59 18.46 -10.85
C ALA A 464 -22.76 19.21 -11.51
N ALA A 465 -23.88 19.36 -10.78
CA ALA A 465 -24.98 20.20 -11.23
C ALA A 465 -24.45 21.60 -11.56
N PRO A 466 -24.96 22.27 -12.61
CA PRO A 466 -24.51 23.62 -12.95
C PRO A 466 -24.67 24.53 -11.74
N ILE A 467 -23.58 25.21 -11.37
CA ILE A 467 -23.55 26.20 -10.31
C ILE A 467 -24.53 27.31 -10.72
N ASN A 468 -25.55 27.54 -9.91
CA ASN A 468 -26.45 28.68 -10.06
C ASN A 468 -25.65 29.97 -9.78
N PRO A 469 -25.44 30.86 -10.75
CA PRO A 469 -24.59 32.05 -10.58
C PRO A 469 -25.12 33.08 -9.58
N ASP A 470 -26.33 32.89 -9.03
CA ASP A 470 -26.98 33.85 -8.12
C ASP A 470 -26.88 33.54 -6.62
N LEU A 471 -26.09 32.54 -6.20
CA LEU A 471 -25.81 32.34 -4.78
C LEU A 471 -24.64 33.21 -4.33
N ARG A 472 -24.96 34.40 -3.83
CA ARG A 472 -24.03 35.24 -3.06
C ARG A 472 -23.41 34.41 -1.92
N PRO A 473 -22.09 34.48 -1.70
CA PRO A 473 -21.46 33.77 -0.58
C PRO A 473 -22.06 34.24 0.74
N ALA A 474 -22.49 33.28 1.56
CA ALA A 474 -22.84 33.55 2.96
C ALA A 474 -21.62 34.14 3.68
N ALA A 475 -21.86 35.18 4.48
CA ALA A 475 -20.83 35.85 5.26
C ALA A 475 -20.02 34.83 6.09
N PRO A 476 -18.69 35.01 6.23
CA PRO A 476 -17.85 34.10 6.98
C PRO A 476 -18.34 33.99 8.43
N ALA A 477 -18.45 32.76 8.91
CA ALA A 477 -18.75 32.48 10.32
C ALA A 477 -17.68 33.15 11.21
N PRO A 478 -18.06 33.75 12.35
CA PRO A 478 -17.12 34.39 13.25
C PRO A 478 -16.10 33.38 13.77
N ALA A 479 -14.84 33.83 13.85
CA ALA A 479 -13.71 33.04 14.32
C ALA A 479 -13.98 32.44 15.70
N LEU A 480 -13.67 31.16 15.86
CA LEU A 480 -13.70 30.48 17.16
C LEU A 480 -12.71 31.17 18.11
N PRO A 481 -13.11 31.45 19.37
CA PRO A 481 -12.21 32.04 20.34
C PRO A 481 -11.04 31.11 20.66
N ALA A 482 -9.85 31.70 20.86
CA ALA A 482 -8.63 30.99 21.20
C ALA A 482 -8.78 30.13 22.47
N PRO A 483 -8.15 28.95 22.53
CA PRO A 483 -8.22 28.09 23.70
C PRO A 483 -7.55 28.77 24.92
N THR A 484 -8.35 29.01 25.96
CA THR A 484 -7.89 29.51 27.24
C THR A 484 -6.97 28.49 27.91
N THR A 485 -5.78 28.94 28.32
CA THR A 485 -4.83 28.17 29.11
C THR A 485 -5.43 27.83 30.48
N ARG A 486 -5.65 26.54 30.73
CA ARG A 486 -6.01 26.05 32.06
C ARG A 486 -4.74 26.05 32.89
N LYS A 487 -4.67 26.94 33.90
CA LYS A 487 -3.68 26.87 34.98
C LYS A 487 -3.99 25.62 35.80
N ASP A 488 -3.06 24.68 35.84
CA ASP A 488 -3.06 23.61 36.84
C ASP A 488 -2.79 24.25 38.21
N LYS A 489 -3.73 24.04 39.12
CA LYS A 489 -3.57 24.22 40.56
C LYS A 489 -3.76 22.85 41.21
N ASP A 490 -2.73 22.47 41.95
CA ASP A 490 -2.72 21.62 43.14
C ASP A 490 -2.93 20.09 43.00
N ALA A 491 -1.94 19.40 43.60
CA ALA A 491 -1.82 18.00 44.03
C ALA A 491 -1.42 16.92 43.00
#